data_AF-A0A452XBI5-F1
#
_entry.id   AF-A0A452XBI5-F1
#
_cell.length_a   1.000
_cell.length_b   1.000
_cell.length_c   1.000
_cell.angle_alpha   90.00
_cell.angle_beta   90.00
_cell.angle_gamma   90.00
#
_symmetry.space_group_name_H-M   'P 1'
#
loop_
_entity.id
_entity.type
_entity.pdbx_description
1 polymer ?
#
loop_
_entity_poly.entity_id
_entity_poly.type
_entity_poly.pdbx_seq_one_letter_code
_entity_poly.pdbx_strand_id
1 'polypeptide(L)'
;APSSASPSPTATSPSPPSTAAPCAPPWTAPQQVSPPPPRPHAPTTQPTTGPDRIPRRFLTAGVTPADGREYAVVKRSPLYDYSRGEVVVFVSPADHRSRTIKRLIGLPGDWISVPDKEEIRQIPEGHCWVEGDNGSASWDSRSYGPVPLGLVQGRVTHVVWPPSKMGRVDKRVPPEGRVMPQRNL
;
A
#
# COMPACT_ATOMS: atom_id res chain seq x y z
N ALA A 1 58.26 7.98 -52.55
CA ALA A 1 57.85 7.03 -51.49
C ALA A 1 58.95 5.97 -51.36
N PRO A 2 59.20 5.41 -50.17
CA PRO A 2 58.93 5.92 -48.82
C PRO A 2 60.10 6.90 -48.45
N SER A 3 60.78 6.98 -47.28
CA SER A 3 60.58 6.36 -45.95
C SER A 3 61.16 7.18 -44.79
N SER A 4 60.45 7.12 -43.67
CA SER A 4 60.86 7.16 -42.25
C SER A 4 62.34 7.22 -41.82
N ALA A 5 62.65 8.15 -40.91
CA ALA A 5 63.56 7.95 -39.77
C ALA A 5 63.09 8.80 -38.58
N SER A 6 63.16 8.28 -37.35
CA SER A 6 62.65 8.94 -36.12
C SER A 6 63.78 9.42 -35.20
N PRO A 7 63.56 10.47 -34.39
CA PRO A 7 64.34 10.73 -33.18
C PRO A 7 63.54 10.40 -31.89
N SER A 8 64.24 9.95 -30.85
CA SER A 8 63.67 9.61 -29.54
C SER A 8 63.56 10.84 -28.60
N PRO A 9 62.56 10.90 -27.71
CA PRO A 9 62.52 11.92 -26.65
C PRO A 9 63.31 11.51 -25.40
N THR A 10 64.14 12.42 -24.88
CA THR A 10 64.82 12.28 -23.58
C THR A 10 63.92 12.81 -22.46
N ALA A 11 63.86 12.12 -21.32
CA ALA A 11 63.04 12.54 -20.18
C ALA A 11 63.78 13.52 -19.24
N THR A 12 63.06 14.56 -18.80
CA THR A 12 63.43 15.43 -17.68
C THR A 12 62.17 15.74 -16.87
N SER A 13 62.25 15.63 -15.53
CA SER A 13 61.12 15.82 -14.62
C SER A 13 61.35 17.03 -13.70
N PRO A 14 60.32 17.88 -13.49
CA PRO A 14 60.26 18.83 -12.37
C PRO A 14 59.15 18.48 -11.36
N SER A 15 59.41 18.72 -10.07
CA SER A 15 58.55 18.33 -8.94
C SER A 15 57.30 19.21 -8.74
N PRO A 16 56.20 18.67 -8.17
CA PRO A 16 55.09 19.47 -7.66
C PRO A 16 55.43 20.12 -6.30
N PRO A 17 55.06 21.39 -6.05
CA PRO A 17 55.36 22.09 -4.80
C PRO A 17 54.18 22.17 -3.80
N SER A 18 54.56 22.33 -2.53
CA SER A 18 53.84 22.93 -1.39
C SER A 18 52.42 22.45 -1.02
N THR A 19 52.33 21.87 0.17
CA THR A 19 51.14 21.84 1.02
C THR A 19 50.49 23.22 1.16
N ALA A 20 49.15 23.27 1.18
CA ALA A 20 48.37 24.41 1.64
C ALA A 20 47.13 23.91 2.43
N ALA A 21 46.95 24.39 3.66
CA ALA A 21 45.81 24.05 4.52
C ALA A 21 44.93 25.29 4.75
N PRO A 22 43.59 25.18 4.72
CA PRO A 22 42.69 26.26 5.10
C PRO A 22 42.00 26.06 6.45
N CYS A 23 42.12 27.08 7.31
CA CYS A 23 41.23 27.49 8.40
C CYS A 23 40.42 26.45 9.20
N ALA A 24 40.79 26.28 10.47
CA ALA A 24 39.81 26.03 11.54
C ALA A 24 39.09 27.36 11.91
N PRO A 25 37.75 27.38 12.10
CA PRO A 25 37.03 28.56 12.58
C PRO A 25 37.23 28.77 14.10
N PRO A 26 37.10 30.02 14.60
CA PRO A 26 37.36 30.36 16.00
C PRO A 26 36.28 29.87 16.98
N TRP A 27 36.64 29.85 18.26
CA TRP A 27 35.83 29.28 19.34
C TRP A 27 34.68 30.18 19.83
N THR A 28 33.52 29.56 19.97
CA THR A 28 32.56 29.72 21.09
C THR A 28 31.92 31.08 21.37
N ALA A 29 30.61 31.13 21.17
CA ALA A 29 29.67 31.80 22.09
C ALA A 29 28.70 30.75 22.66
N PRO A 30 28.34 30.79 23.96
CA PRO A 30 27.46 29.78 24.55
C PRO A 30 26.01 29.98 24.08
N GLN A 31 25.48 29.02 23.33
CA GLN A 31 24.06 28.98 23.01
C GLN A 31 23.24 28.77 24.29
N GLN A 32 22.30 29.68 24.56
CA GLN A 32 21.40 29.58 25.70
C GLN A 32 20.44 28.40 25.49
N VAL A 33 20.64 27.31 26.24
CA VAL A 33 19.80 26.11 26.15
C VAL A 33 18.42 26.41 26.75
N SER A 34 17.49 26.85 25.90
CA SER A 34 16.07 26.89 26.23
C SER A 34 15.59 25.50 26.69
N PRO A 35 14.77 25.42 27.75
CA PRO A 35 14.24 24.13 28.19
C PRO A 35 13.40 23.49 27.07
N PRO A 36 13.40 22.15 26.94
CA PRO A 36 12.58 21.47 25.95
C PRO A 36 11.09 21.77 26.21
N PRO A 37 10.26 21.86 25.15
CA PRO A 37 8.82 22.06 25.32
C PRO A 37 8.23 20.92 26.17
N PRO A 38 7.15 21.17 26.93
CA PRO A 38 6.46 20.12 27.66
C PRO A 38 6.05 19.01 26.68
N ARG A 39 6.25 17.75 27.09
CA ARG A 39 5.89 16.59 26.26
C ARG A 39 4.42 16.75 25.84
N PRO A 40 4.06 16.55 24.56
CA PRO A 40 2.65 16.42 24.21
C PRO A 40 2.07 15.30 25.08
N HIS A 41 0.94 15.56 25.73
CA HIS A 41 0.26 14.56 26.53
C HIS A 41 0.05 13.32 25.66
N ALA A 42 0.42 12.14 26.18
CA ALA A 42 0.27 10.89 25.46
C ALA A 42 -1.17 10.81 24.92
N PRO A 43 -1.38 10.56 23.61
CA PRO A 43 -2.71 10.60 23.03
C PRO A 43 -3.57 9.58 23.76
N THR A 44 -4.58 10.07 24.48
CA THR A 44 -5.57 9.22 25.16
C THR A 44 -6.10 8.25 24.14
N THR A 45 -5.76 6.97 24.30
CA THR A 45 -6.16 5.89 23.40
C THR A 45 -7.64 5.59 23.61
N GLN A 46 -8.49 6.50 23.12
CA GLN A 46 -9.86 6.17 22.78
C GLN A 46 -9.81 4.93 21.88
N PRO A 47 -10.60 3.88 22.16
CA PRO A 47 -10.61 2.69 21.36
C PRO A 47 -11.18 3.03 19.98
N THR A 48 -10.31 3.23 19.00
CA THR A 48 -10.63 3.44 17.59
C THR A 48 -11.29 2.19 17.03
N THR A 49 -12.60 2.11 17.29
CA THR A 49 -13.46 0.97 16.97
C THR A 49 -13.87 1.06 15.50
N GLY A 50 -12.87 0.99 14.62
CA GLY A 50 -13.07 0.82 13.19
C GLY A 50 -13.83 -0.50 12.94
N PRO A 51 -14.90 -0.50 12.13
CA PRO A 51 -15.85 -1.62 12.06
C PRO A 51 -15.30 -2.91 11.42
N ASP A 52 -14.07 -2.91 10.90
CA ASP A 52 -13.51 -3.97 10.04
C ASP A 52 -12.94 -5.21 10.80
N ARG A 53 -12.99 -5.23 12.14
CA ARG A 53 -12.36 -6.29 12.97
C ARG A 53 -13.19 -7.60 13.05
N ILE A 54 -13.27 -8.38 11.97
CA ILE A 54 -13.85 -9.73 12.00
C ILE A 54 -12.99 -10.68 12.88
N PRO A 55 -13.56 -11.29 13.96
CA PRO A 55 -12.90 -12.34 14.72
C PRO A 55 -13.09 -13.72 14.05
N ARG A 56 -12.14 -14.64 14.26
CA ARG A 56 -12.27 -16.03 13.80
C ARG A 56 -13.05 -16.88 14.81
N ARG A 57 -14.38 -16.94 14.68
CA ARG A 57 -15.24 -17.97 15.29
C ARG A 57 -16.20 -18.50 14.22
N PHE A 58 -16.38 -19.81 14.15
CA PHE A 58 -17.41 -20.42 13.32
C PHE A 58 -18.78 -20.21 13.98
N LEU A 59 -19.81 -19.88 13.20
CA LEU A 59 -21.19 -19.82 13.67
C LEU A 59 -21.83 -21.20 13.54
N THR A 60 -22.38 -21.70 14.64
CA THR A 60 -23.37 -22.79 14.62
C THR A 60 -24.71 -22.20 14.17
N ALA A 61 -25.39 -22.86 13.24
CA ALA A 61 -26.72 -22.43 12.80
C ALA A 61 -27.70 -22.36 14.00
N GLY A 62 -28.46 -21.28 14.10
CA GLY A 62 -29.41 -21.03 15.19
C GLY A 62 -28.87 -20.18 16.36
N VAL A 63 -27.57 -19.86 16.41
CA VAL A 63 -27.01 -18.97 17.46
C VAL A 63 -27.02 -17.51 17.01
N THR A 64 -27.84 -16.67 17.65
CA THR A 64 -27.71 -15.21 17.61
C THR A 64 -26.39 -14.77 18.26
N PRO A 65 -25.47 -14.11 17.54
CA PRO A 65 -24.29 -13.49 18.13
C PRO A 65 -24.69 -12.31 19.02
N ALA A 66 -24.51 -12.47 20.34
CA ALA A 66 -24.84 -11.45 21.33
C ALA A 66 -23.88 -10.23 21.31
N ASP A 67 -22.86 -10.21 20.44
CA ASP A 67 -21.90 -9.12 20.30
C ASP A 67 -22.29 -8.06 19.24
N GLY A 68 -23.45 -8.24 18.59
CA GLY A 68 -24.01 -7.30 17.62
C GLY A 68 -23.25 -7.21 16.29
N ARG A 69 -22.33 -8.15 16.00
CA ARG A 69 -21.45 -8.08 14.83
C ARG A 69 -22.03 -8.73 13.59
N GLU A 70 -21.54 -8.32 12.43
CA GLU A 70 -21.83 -8.96 11.16
C GLU A 70 -20.86 -10.11 10.90
N TYR A 71 -21.36 -11.18 10.28
CA TYR A 71 -20.59 -12.39 9.99
C TYR A 71 -20.76 -12.79 8.53
N ALA A 72 -19.66 -13.17 7.88
CA ALA A 72 -19.64 -13.48 6.46
C ALA A 72 -18.71 -14.67 6.14
N VAL A 73 -19.09 -15.45 5.12
CA VAL A 73 -18.38 -16.66 4.69
C VAL A 73 -17.28 -16.30 3.71
N VAL A 74 -16.03 -16.37 4.18
CA VAL A 74 -14.81 -16.17 3.38
C VAL A 74 -14.38 -17.49 2.74
N LYS A 75 -14.53 -17.63 1.42
CA LYS A 75 -13.93 -18.71 0.65
C LYS A 75 -12.45 -18.40 0.41
N ARG A 76 -11.55 -19.27 0.86
CA ARG A 76 -10.15 -19.24 0.43
C ARG A 76 -10.04 -19.78 -1.00
N SER A 77 -9.21 -19.13 -1.80
CA SER A 77 -8.84 -19.57 -3.15
C SER A 77 -7.31 -19.57 -3.28
N PRO A 78 -6.75 -20.26 -4.29
CA PRO A 78 -5.36 -20.09 -4.67
C PRO A 78 -5.03 -18.62 -4.96
N LEU A 79 -3.74 -18.28 -4.88
CA LEU A 79 -3.24 -17.03 -5.47
C LEU A 79 -3.71 -16.94 -6.93
N TYR A 80 -4.14 -15.74 -7.33
CA TYR A 80 -4.67 -15.41 -8.66
C TYR A 80 -6.06 -15.98 -9.05
N ASP A 81 -6.72 -16.86 -8.28
CA ASP A 81 -8.17 -17.12 -8.44
C ASP A 81 -8.99 -16.04 -7.73
N TYR A 82 -9.10 -14.88 -8.38
CA TYR A 82 -9.96 -13.76 -7.99
C TYR A 82 -10.49 -13.02 -9.23
N SER A 83 -11.68 -12.42 -9.13
CA SER A 83 -12.29 -11.63 -10.21
C SER A 83 -12.56 -10.19 -9.79
N ARG A 84 -12.46 -9.25 -10.74
CA ARG A 84 -12.95 -7.87 -10.54
C ARG A 84 -14.41 -7.89 -10.05
N GLY A 85 -14.71 -7.00 -9.12
CA GLY A 85 -15.99 -6.87 -8.43
C GLY A 85 -16.21 -7.82 -7.26
N GLU A 86 -15.34 -8.81 -6.99
CA GLU A 86 -15.43 -9.62 -5.76
C GLU A 86 -15.09 -8.80 -4.51
N VAL A 87 -15.70 -9.14 -3.37
CA VAL A 87 -15.31 -8.59 -2.06
C VAL A 87 -14.24 -9.49 -1.46
N VAL A 88 -13.13 -8.91 -0.98
CA VAL A 88 -11.96 -9.63 -0.48
C VAL A 88 -11.61 -9.22 0.95
N VAL A 89 -11.11 -10.18 1.73
CA VAL A 89 -10.57 -9.94 3.08
C VAL A 89 -9.06 -10.10 3.04
N PHE A 90 -8.32 -9.09 3.50
CA PHE A 90 -6.87 -9.08 3.48
C PHE A 90 -6.28 -8.55 4.79
N VAL A 91 -4.97 -8.75 4.99
CA VAL A 91 -4.19 -8.10 6.06
C VAL A 91 -3.99 -6.64 5.67
N SER A 92 -4.26 -5.67 6.57
CA SER A 92 -4.01 -4.27 6.23
C SER A 92 -2.51 -3.99 6.03
N PRO A 93 -2.14 -3.21 5.00
CA PRO A 93 -0.75 -2.81 4.80
C PRO A 93 -0.23 -1.84 5.88
N ALA A 94 -1.11 -1.10 6.59
CA ALA A 94 -0.70 -0.19 7.68
C ALA A 94 -0.69 -0.85 9.08
N ASP A 95 -1.56 -1.82 9.34
CA ASP A 95 -1.53 -2.61 10.58
C ASP A 95 -1.74 -4.09 10.29
N HIS A 96 -0.65 -4.85 10.33
CA HIS A 96 -0.67 -6.30 10.08
C HIS A 96 -1.42 -7.11 11.16
N ARG A 97 -1.82 -6.50 12.28
CA ARG A 97 -2.70 -7.12 13.29
C ARG A 97 -4.17 -7.01 12.90
N SER A 98 -4.52 -6.07 12.03
CA SER A 98 -5.87 -5.87 11.51
C SER A 98 -6.14 -6.67 10.23
N ARG A 99 -7.43 -6.91 9.97
CA ARG A 99 -7.93 -7.33 8.66
C ARG A 99 -8.88 -6.25 8.16
N THR A 100 -8.97 -6.12 6.85
CA THR A 100 -9.84 -5.15 6.19
C THR A 100 -10.65 -5.82 5.08
N ILE A 101 -11.87 -5.34 4.87
CA ILE A 101 -12.78 -5.81 3.82
C ILE A 101 -12.94 -4.71 2.78
N LYS A 102 -12.63 -5.00 1.52
CA LYS A 102 -12.76 -4.07 0.38
C LYS A 102 -13.22 -4.83 -0.86
N ARG A 103 -13.73 -4.12 -1.86
CA ARG A 103 -14.04 -4.66 -3.18
C ARG A 103 -12.81 -4.62 -4.06
N LEU A 104 -12.56 -5.71 -4.78
CA LEU A 104 -11.48 -5.87 -5.74
C LEU A 104 -11.85 -5.18 -7.05
N ILE A 105 -11.19 -4.06 -7.36
CA ILE A 105 -11.52 -3.20 -8.50
C ILE A 105 -10.70 -3.61 -9.71
N GLY A 106 -9.37 -3.71 -9.56
CA GLY A 106 -8.44 -4.10 -10.61
C GLY A 106 -7.48 -5.21 -10.17
N LEU A 107 -6.96 -5.94 -11.17
CA LEU A 107 -6.08 -7.10 -11.08
C LEU A 107 -4.66 -6.75 -11.61
N PRO A 108 -3.65 -7.64 -11.47
CA PRO A 108 -2.33 -7.42 -12.07
C PRO A 108 -2.39 -7.02 -13.55
N GLY A 109 -1.53 -6.10 -13.95
CA GLY A 109 -1.40 -5.63 -15.34
C GLY A 109 -2.46 -4.62 -15.80
N ASP A 110 -3.62 -4.55 -15.13
CA ASP A 110 -4.69 -3.58 -15.44
C ASP A 110 -4.22 -2.13 -15.27
N TRP A 111 -4.74 -1.23 -16.10
CA TRP A 111 -4.66 0.21 -15.87
C TRP A 111 -5.96 0.70 -15.24
N ILE A 112 -5.87 1.59 -14.25
CA ILE A 112 -7.03 2.11 -13.53
C ILE A 112 -6.98 3.63 -13.47
N SER A 113 -8.12 4.26 -13.81
CA SER A 113 -8.34 5.69 -13.63
C SER A 113 -8.67 6.01 -12.17
N VAL A 114 -8.03 7.05 -11.64
CA VAL A 114 -8.11 7.51 -10.26
C VAL A 114 -8.63 8.96 -10.26
N PRO A 115 -9.96 9.20 -10.35
CA PRO A 115 -10.52 10.53 -10.53
C PRO A 115 -10.09 11.51 -9.45
N ASP A 116 -10.03 11.06 -8.20
CA ASP A 116 -9.57 11.79 -7.00
C ASP A 116 -8.13 12.35 -7.12
N LYS A 117 -7.38 12.01 -8.18
CA LYS A 117 -6.01 12.46 -8.48
C LYS A 117 -5.76 12.82 -9.94
N GLU A 118 -6.76 12.73 -10.81
CA GLU A 118 -6.64 12.88 -12.27
C GLU A 118 -5.56 11.96 -12.90
N GLU A 119 -5.27 10.82 -12.24
CA GLU A 119 -4.18 9.89 -12.58
C GLU A 119 -4.74 8.64 -13.30
N ILE A 120 -3.99 8.08 -14.27
CA ILE A 120 -4.18 6.70 -14.73
C ILE A 120 -2.92 5.92 -14.33
N ARG A 121 -3.08 4.85 -13.55
CA ARG A 121 -1.96 4.05 -13.04
C ARG A 121 -2.09 2.58 -13.41
N GLN A 122 -0.99 1.95 -13.82
CA GLN A 122 -0.93 0.49 -13.95
C GLN A 122 -0.86 -0.17 -12.56
N ILE A 123 -1.53 -1.32 -12.40
CA ILE A 123 -1.43 -2.19 -11.24
C ILE A 123 -0.22 -3.12 -11.45
N PRO A 124 0.81 -3.07 -10.59
CA PRO A 124 2.00 -3.92 -10.74
C PRO A 124 1.68 -5.42 -10.67
N GLU A 125 2.58 -6.23 -11.22
CA GLU A 125 2.47 -7.68 -11.11
C GLU A 125 2.42 -8.16 -9.65
N GLY A 126 1.63 -9.21 -9.40
CA GLY A 126 1.36 -9.71 -8.06
C GLY A 126 0.55 -8.77 -7.14
N HIS A 127 0.07 -7.62 -7.61
CA HIS A 127 -0.73 -6.67 -6.84
C HIS A 127 -2.17 -6.54 -7.36
N CYS A 128 -3.04 -5.93 -6.57
CA CYS A 128 -4.40 -5.55 -6.96
C CYS A 128 -4.78 -4.16 -6.46
N TRP A 129 -5.88 -3.62 -6.98
CA TRP A 129 -6.48 -2.38 -6.48
C TRP A 129 -7.79 -2.69 -5.77
N VAL A 130 -7.98 -2.14 -4.57
CA VAL A 130 -9.17 -2.38 -3.75
C VAL A 130 -9.78 -1.08 -3.23
N GLU A 131 -11.11 -1.00 -3.21
CA GLU A 131 -11.86 0.19 -2.75
C GLU A 131 -13.00 -0.19 -1.80
N GLY A 132 -13.38 0.72 -0.90
CA GLY A 132 -14.56 0.53 -0.06
C GLY A 132 -15.85 0.91 -0.77
N ASP A 133 -16.89 0.07 -0.65
CA ASP A 133 -18.23 0.37 -1.17
C ASP A 133 -18.85 1.67 -0.60
N ASN A 134 -18.32 2.16 0.53
CA ASN A 134 -18.82 3.33 1.26
C ASN A 134 -18.11 4.66 0.87
N GLY A 135 -17.57 4.73 -0.36
CA GLY A 135 -17.05 5.97 -0.96
C GLY A 135 -15.75 6.49 -0.35
N SER A 136 -15.56 7.82 -0.37
CA SER A 136 -14.35 8.53 0.09
C SER A 136 -14.07 8.43 1.60
N ALA A 137 -15.00 7.91 2.41
CA ALA A 137 -14.80 7.65 3.84
C ALA A 137 -13.92 6.40 4.13
N SER A 138 -13.46 5.69 3.10
CA SER A 138 -12.69 4.44 3.21
C SER A 138 -11.20 4.67 2.95
N TRP A 139 -10.36 4.29 3.92
CA TRP A 139 -8.91 4.17 3.70
C TRP A 139 -8.63 2.92 2.86
N ASP A 140 -8.29 3.11 1.58
CA ASP A 140 -8.15 2.06 0.56
C ASP A 140 -7.09 2.41 -0.51
N SER A 141 -7.05 1.71 -1.65
CA SER A 141 -5.97 1.83 -2.64
C SER A 141 -5.80 3.23 -3.23
N ARG A 142 -6.83 4.09 -3.16
CA ARG A 142 -6.72 5.51 -3.50
C ARG A 142 -5.80 6.26 -2.54
N SER A 143 -5.83 5.90 -1.25
CA SER A 143 -4.98 6.45 -0.19
C SER A 143 -3.56 5.87 -0.25
N TYR A 144 -3.41 4.55 -0.23
CA TYR A 144 -2.11 3.89 0.01
C TYR A 144 -1.50 3.13 -1.18
N GLY A 145 -2.19 3.03 -2.31
CA GLY A 145 -1.67 2.32 -3.50
C GLY A 145 -2.13 0.86 -3.64
N PRO A 146 -1.45 0.06 -4.50
CA PRO A 146 -1.84 -1.32 -4.76
C PRO A 146 -1.58 -2.22 -3.55
N VAL A 147 -2.44 -3.22 -3.34
CA VAL A 147 -2.27 -4.24 -2.29
C VAL A 147 -1.56 -5.47 -2.90
N PRO A 148 -0.49 -6.01 -2.30
CA PRO A 148 0.07 -7.28 -2.72
C PRO A 148 -0.96 -8.42 -2.55
N LEU A 149 -1.18 -9.22 -3.59
CA LEU A 149 -2.15 -10.34 -3.55
C LEU A 149 -1.85 -11.37 -2.46
N GLY A 150 -0.59 -11.48 -2.02
CA GLY A 150 -0.17 -12.31 -0.89
C GLY A 150 -0.77 -11.89 0.47
N LEU A 151 -1.32 -10.68 0.61
CA LEU A 151 -2.04 -10.26 1.82
C LEU A 151 -3.51 -10.74 1.84
N VAL A 152 -4.06 -11.17 0.70
CA VAL A 152 -5.46 -11.57 0.55
C VAL A 152 -5.70 -12.97 1.12
N GLN A 153 -6.61 -13.07 2.10
CA GLN A 153 -6.93 -14.30 2.82
C GLN A 153 -8.12 -15.07 2.22
N GLY A 154 -8.84 -14.47 1.26
CA GLY A 154 -9.97 -15.09 0.55
C GLY A 154 -11.03 -14.08 0.12
N ARG A 155 -12.02 -14.56 -0.65
CA ARG A 155 -13.18 -13.78 -1.11
C ARG A 155 -14.41 -14.00 -0.24
N VAL A 156 -15.12 -12.94 0.12
CA VAL A 156 -16.41 -13.01 0.80
C VAL A 156 -17.47 -13.49 -0.19
N THR A 157 -18.28 -14.46 0.20
CA THR A 157 -19.28 -15.09 -0.69
C THR A 157 -20.71 -14.86 -0.23
N HIS A 158 -20.95 -14.83 1.08
CA HIS A 158 -22.27 -14.70 1.70
C HIS A 158 -22.14 -13.94 3.01
N VAL A 159 -23.12 -13.11 3.35
CA VAL A 159 -23.38 -12.64 4.72
C VAL A 159 -24.31 -13.65 5.38
N VAL A 160 -23.99 -14.07 6.59
CA VAL A 160 -24.72 -15.09 7.36
C VAL A 160 -25.28 -14.55 8.69
N TRP A 161 -24.90 -13.34 9.09
CA TRP A 161 -25.54 -12.61 10.19
C TRP A 161 -25.35 -11.10 10.01
N PRO A 162 -26.35 -10.23 10.34
CA PRO A 162 -27.69 -10.53 10.86
C PRO A 162 -28.66 -11.11 9.82
N PRO A 163 -29.79 -11.72 10.21
CA PRO A 163 -30.76 -12.32 9.29
C PRO A 163 -31.32 -11.33 8.27
N SER A 164 -31.52 -10.07 8.68
CA SER A 164 -31.94 -8.96 7.81
C SER A 164 -30.91 -8.56 6.74
N LYS A 165 -29.67 -9.06 6.83
CA LYS A 165 -28.60 -8.91 5.83
C LYS A 165 -28.14 -10.25 5.26
N MET A 166 -28.81 -11.36 5.60
CA MET A 166 -28.40 -12.69 5.16
C MET A 166 -28.62 -12.84 3.65
N GLY A 167 -27.57 -13.26 2.93
CA GLY A 167 -27.63 -13.37 1.48
C GLY A 167 -26.27 -13.58 0.83
N ARG A 168 -26.27 -13.72 -0.49
CA ARG A 168 -25.04 -13.78 -1.30
C ARG A 168 -24.44 -12.37 -1.44
N VAL A 169 -23.11 -12.27 -1.46
CA VAL A 169 -22.42 -11.01 -1.76
C VAL A 169 -22.27 -10.87 -3.27
N ASP A 170 -22.82 -9.79 -3.82
CA ASP A 170 -22.78 -9.51 -5.26
C ASP A 170 -21.36 -9.24 -5.76
N LYS A 171 -21.06 -9.74 -6.96
CA LYS A 171 -19.94 -9.22 -7.77
C LYS A 171 -20.39 -7.93 -8.45
N ARG A 172 -19.84 -6.79 -8.02
CA ARG A 172 -20.09 -5.48 -8.64
C ARG A 172 -18.85 -5.05 -9.40
N VAL A 173 -18.81 -5.36 -10.69
CA VAL A 173 -17.70 -4.97 -11.58
C VAL A 173 -17.66 -3.44 -11.65
N PRO A 174 -16.47 -2.81 -11.67
CA PRO A 174 -16.37 -1.35 -11.83
C PRO A 174 -16.99 -0.88 -13.16
N PRO A 175 -17.43 0.39 -13.26
CA PRO A 175 -17.91 0.96 -14.53
C PRO A 175 -16.89 0.83 -15.66
N GLU A 176 -17.39 0.71 -16.88
CA GLU A 176 -16.56 0.69 -18.09
C GLU A 176 -15.69 1.96 -18.19
N GLY A 177 -14.49 1.83 -18.72
CA GLY A 177 -13.48 2.90 -18.75
C GLY A 177 -12.76 3.16 -17.41
N ARG A 178 -13.32 2.79 -16.23
CA ARG A 178 -12.59 2.94 -14.95
C ARG A 178 -11.38 2.00 -14.87
N VAL A 179 -11.51 0.79 -15.40
CA VAL A 179 -10.44 -0.21 -15.46
C VAL A 179 -10.26 -0.67 -16.91
N MET A 180 -9.04 -0.51 -17.42
CA MET A 180 -8.65 -0.84 -18.80
C MET A 180 -7.73 -2.07 -18.73
N PRO A 181 -8.18 -3.26 -19.16
CA PRO A 181 -7.37 -4.48 -19.08
C PRO A 181 -6.12 -4.40 -19.97
N GLN A 182 -5.02 -5.01 -19.52
CA GLN A 182 -3.73 -5.02 -20.22
C GLN A 182 -3.78 -5.50 -21.69
N ARG A 183 -4.81 -6.27 -22.07
CA ARG A 183 -5.00 -6.78 -23.44
C ARG A 183 -5.60 -5.76 -24.43
N ASN A 184 -5.91 -4.56 -23.96
CA ASN A 184 -6.60 -3.51 -24.72
C ASN A 184 -5.71 -2.26 -24.93
N LEU A 185 -4.38 -2.45 -24.95
CA LEU A 185 -3.34 -1.46 -25.19
C LEU A 185 -2.29 -2.04 -26.15
#